data_AF-A0AAU9WRV8-F1
#
_entry.id   AF-A0AAU9WRV8-F1
#
_cell.length_a   1.000
_cell.length_b   1.000
_cell.length_c   1.000
_cell.angle_alpha   90.00
_cell.angle_beta   90.00
_cell.angle_gamma   90.00
#
_symmetry.space_group_name_H-M   'P 1'
#
loop_
_entity.id
_entity.type
_entity.pdbx_description
1 polymer ?
#
loop_
_entity_poly.entity_id
_entity_poly.type
_entity_poly.pdbx_seq_one_letter_code
_entity_poly.pdbx_strand_id
1 'polypeptide(L)'
;MSILDISRTLKYDFHYNYAGDRVKLLFIETDSLMYEIATENFSKDMCGDVEDKLDNSTYPEDRVSGIPNGRNKKVVGMMKDEAGGKVVEEFVGLRAKLYRYKMFEGKEEKKCKGIKKAVIKKNITYEDYKSAYFAETWK
;
A
#
# COMPACT_ATOMS: atom_id res chain seq x y z
N MET A 1 -14.25 -17.80 -16.73
CA MET A 1 -13.72 -16.80 -15.77
C MET A 1 -13.87 -15.42 -16.38
N SER A 2 -14.48 -14.49 -15.65
CA SER A 2 -14.55 -13.10 -16.10
C SER A 2 -13.23 -12.38 -15.78
N ILE A 3 -12.99 -11.23 -16.42
CA ILE A 3 -11.80 -10.40 -16.16
C ILE A 3 -11.67 -10.02 -14.67
N LEU A 4 -12.80 -9.88 -13.98
CA LEU A 4 -12.85 -9.56 -12.56
C LEU A 4 -12.40 -10.74 -11.68
N ASP A 5 -12.77 -11.97 -12.05
CA ASP A 5 -12.32 -13.17 -11.34
C ASP A 5 -10.81 -13.32 -11.42
N ILE A 6 -10.23 -13.09 -12.61
CA ILE A 6 -8.78 -13.16 -12.82
C ILE A 6 -8.04 -12.14 -11.93
N SER A 7 -8.51 -10.90 -11.89
CA SER A 7 -7.93 -9.85 -11.05
C SER A 7 -8.02 -10.21 -9.55
N ARG A 8 -9.14 -10.78 -9.10
CA ARG A 8 -9.30 -11.25 -7.71
C ARG A 8 -8.35 -12.41 -7.41
N THR A 9 -8.24 -13.39 -8.31
CA THR A 9 -7.34 -14.53 -8.13
C THR A 9 -5.89 -14.09 -7.99
N LEU A 10 -5.41 -13.18 -8.85
CA LEU A 10 -4.04 -12.65 -8.74
C LEU A 10 -3.80 -11.93 -7.40
N LYS A 11 -4.79 -11.16 -6.93
CA LYS A 11 -4.69 -10.46 -5.65
C LYS A 11 -4.63 -11.43 -4.46
N TYR A 12 -5.50 -12.44 -4.46
CA TYR A 12 -5.54 -13.44 -3.40
C TYR A 12 -4.34 -14.38 -3.43
N ASP A 13 -3.87 -14.75 -4.62
CA ASP A 13 -2.63 -15.50 -4.79
C ASP A 13 -1.44 -14.77 -4.16
N PHE A 14 -1.29 -13.48 -4.48
CA PHE A 14 -0.25 -12.65 -3.85
C PHE A 14 -0.40 -12.55 -2.33
N HIS A 15 -1.63 -12.42 -1.82
CA HIS A 15 -1.84 -12.35 -0.38
C HIS A 15 -1.52 -13.67 0.33
N TYR A 16 -2.11 -14.79 -0.10
CA TYR A 16 -2.04 -16.05 0.61
C TYR A 16 -0.76 -16.83 0.31
N ASN A 17 -0.29 -16.84 -0.94
CA ASN A 17 0.87 -17.64 -1.35
C ASN A 17 2.19 -16.89 -1.18
N TYR A 18 2.21 -15.57 -1.42
CA TYR A 18 3.44 -14.79 -1.33
C TYR A 18 3.60 -14.10 0.04
N ALA A 19 2.64 -13.26 0.43
CA ALA A 19 2.75 -12.51 1.68
C ALA A 19 2.53 -13.42 2.90
N GLY A 20 1.54 -14.30 2.82
CA GLY A 20 1.22 -15.32 3.81
C GLY A 20 1.05 -14.74 5.21
N ASP A 21 1.52 -15.48 6.21
CA ASP A 21 1.42 -15.12 7.63
C ASP A 21 2.51 -14.13 8.10
N ARG A 22 3.47 -13.78 7.22
CA ARG A 22 4.60 -12.89 7.56
C ARG A 22 4.18 -11.43 7.68
N VAL A 23 3.01 -11.09 7.16
CA VAL A 23 2.50 -9.72 7.10
C VAL A 23 1.14 -9.65 7.74
N LYS A 24 0.84 -8.53 8.37
CA LYS A 24 -0.49 -8.25 8.89
C LYS A 24 -1.24 -7.39 7.89
N LEU A 25 -2.34 -7.91 7.36
CA LEU A 25 -3.18 -7.19 6.42
C LEU A 25 -3.96 -6.09 7.15
N LEU A 26 -3.68 -4.83 6.83
CA LEU A 26 -4.37 -3.67 7.38
C LEU A 26 -5.63 -3.34 6.59
N PHE A 27 -5.58 -3.49 5.26
CA PHE A 27 -6.65 -3.04 4.38
C PHE A 27 -6.61 -3.69 3.00
N ILE A 28 -7.79 -3.87 2.41
CA ILE A 28 -7.99 -4.42 1.06
C ILE A 28 -8.88 -3.47 0.25
N GLU A 29 -8.43 -3.08 -0.94
CA GLU A 29 -9.22 -2.39 -1.96
C GLU A 29 -9.39 -3.23 -3.23
N THR A 30 -9.93 -2.62 -4.27
CA THR A 30 -10.18 -3.28 -5.57
C THR A 30 -8.85 -3.73 -6.19
N ASP A 31 -7.87 -2.83 -6.19
CA ASP A 31 -6.57 -2.98 -6.85
C ASP A 31 -5.36 -2.86 -5.90
N SER A 32 -5.56 -2.52 -4.62
CA SER A 32 -4.48 -2.32 -3.65
C SER A 32 -4.65 -3.17 -2.38
N LEU A 33 -3.52 -3.49 -1.75
CA LEU A 33 -3.41 -4.14 -0.44
C LEU A 33 -2.49 -3.29 0.44
N MET A 34 -2.84 -3.10 1.71
CA MET A 34 -2.00 -2.41 2.69
C MET A 34 -1.56 -3.42 3.75
N TYR A 35 -0.24 -3.52 3.95
CA TYR A 35 0.36 -4.46 4.89
C TYR A 35 1.15 -3.74 5.97
N GLU A 36 1.05 -4.23 7.19
CA GLU A 36 2.01 -3.98 8.26
C GLU A 36 3.04 -5.13 8.22
N ILE A 37 4.31 -4.77 8.00
CA ILE A 37 5.40 -5.73 7.86
C ILE A 37 6.40 -5.45 8.97
N ALA A 38 6.56 -6.40 9.89
CA ALA A 38 7.58 -6.35 10.93
C ALA A 38 8.86 -7.02 10.41
N THR A 39 9.72 -6.26 9.72
CA THR A 39 11.00 -6.76 9.19
C THR A 39 12.14 -5.80 9.50
N GLU A 40 13.34 -6.34 9.70
CA GLU A 40 14.55 -5.55 9.94
C GLU A 40 15.01 -4.84 8.66
N ASN A 41 14.79 -5.45 7.49
CA ASN A 41 15.19 -4.86 6.21
C ASN A 41 14.27 -5.28 5.05
N PHE A 42 13.24 -4.46 4.80
CA PHE A 42 12.26 -4.68 3.73
C PHE A 42 12.90 -4.83 2.34
N SER A 43 13.95 -4.06 2.07
CA SER A 43 14.63 -4.07 0.78
C SER A 43 15.33 -5.40 0.50
N LYS A 44 15.94 -6.02 1.52
CA LYS A 44 16.59 -7.33 1.38
C LYS A 44 15.57 -8.45 1.15
N ASP A 45 14.46 -8.41 1.88
CA ASP A 45 13.39 -9.40 1.75
C ASP A 45 12.76 -9.35 0.35
N MET A 46 12.51 -8.15 -0.17
CA MET A 46 12.00 -7.96 -1.54
C MET A 46 13.01 -8.30 -2.64
N CYS A 47 14.32 -8.20 -2.38
CA CYS A 47 15.33 -8.30 -3.43
C CYS A 47 15.29 -9.65 -4.18
N GLY A 48 14.91 -10.74 -3.50
CA GLY A 48 14.80 -12.06 -4.11
C GLY A 48 13.58 -12.25 -5.01
N ASP A 49 12.49 -11.51 -4.75
CA ASP A 49 11.18 -11.73 -5.37
C ASP A 49 10.79 -10.66 -6.41
N VAL A 50 11.63 -9.64 -6.55
CA VAL A 50 11.46 -8.53 -7.49
C VAL A 50 11.35 -8.99 -8.94
N GLU A 51 12.04 -10.07 -9.33
CA GLU A 51 12.05 -10.52 -10.72
C GLU A 51 10.68 -11.06 -11.18
N ASP A 52 9.95 -11.76 -10.30
CA ASP A 52 8.79 -12.57 -10.68
C ASP A 52 7.44 -11.95 -10.26
N LYS A 53 7.41 -11.13 -9.20
CA LYS A 53 6.14 -10.73 -8.57
C LYS A 53 5.94 -9.22 -8.37
N LEU A 54 7.00 -8.42 -8.47
CA LEU A 54 6.96 -6.99 -8.13
C LEU A 54 7.31 -6.09 -9.31
N ASP A 55 6.61 -4.95 -9.39
CA ASP A 55 6.97 -3.81 -10.24
C ASP A 55 7.73 -2.80 -9.37
N ASN A 56 9.03 -2.65 -9.66
CA ASN A 56 9.91 -1.71 -8.98
C ASN A 56 10.25 -0.48 -9.85
N SER A 57 9.49 -0.25 -10.92
CA SER A 57 9.77 0.81 -11.89
C SER A 57 9.65 2.22 -11.31
N THR A 58 9.08 2.35 -10.10
CA THR A 58 8.84 3.61 -9.39
C THR A 58 9.86 3.85 -8.27
N TYR A 59 10.82 2.95 -8.07
CA TYR A 59 11.86 3.12 -7.06
C TYR A 59 12.89 4.16 -7.52
N PRO A 60 13.41 5.00 -6.61
CA PRO A 60 14.45 5.97 -6.95
C PRO A 60 15.75 5.27 -7.35
N GLU A 61 16.44 5.83 -8.37
CA GLU A 61 17.66 5.24 -8.93
C GLU A 61 18.81 5.13 -7.91
N ASP A 62 18.81 6.01 -6.90
CA ASP A 62 19.86 6.19 -5.89
C ASP A 62 19.73 5.25 -4.67
N ARG A 63 19.00 4.14 -4.80
CA ARG A 63 18.79 3.23 -3.66
C ARG A 63 19.92 2.21 -3.56
N VAL A 64 20.71 2.28 -2.49
CA VAL A 64 21.78 1.31 -2.12
C VAL A 64 21.20 -0.03 -1.63
N SER A 65 20.16 -0.54 -2.30
CA SER A 65 19.41 -1.72 -1.86
C SER A 65 19.67 -3.00 -2.66
N GLY A 66 20.53 -2.97 -3.68
CA GLY A 66 20.86 -4.18 -4.47
C GLY A 66 19.71 -4.72 -5.34
N ILE A 67 18.56 -4.04 -5.34
CA ILE A 67 17.39 -4.39 -6.17
C ILE A 67 17.60 -3.84 -7.59
N PRO A 68 17.43 -4.64 -8.65
CA PRO A 68 17.59 -4.18 -10.03
C PRO A 68 16.50 -3.18 -10.42
N ASN A 69 16.85 -1.90 -10.60
CA ASN A 69 15.91 -0.82 -10.91
C ASN A 69 15.18 -0.99 -12.25
N GLY A 70 13.95 -0.47 -12.33
CA GLY A 70 13.24 -0.25 -13.60
C GLY A 70 12.58 -1.49 -14.21
N ARG A 71 12.47 -2.60 -13.47
CA ARG A 71 11.88 -3.84 -13.96
C ARG A 71 10.36 -3.86 -13.87
N ASN A 72 9.76 -4.67 -14.74
CA ASN A 72 8.34 -5.05 -14.73
C ASN A 72 7.34 -3.89 -14.91
N LYS A 73 7.78 -2.75 -15.44
CA LYS A 73 6.96 -1.55 -15.66
C LYS A 73 5.67 -1.86 -16.43
N LYS A 74 4.52 -1.76 -15.74
CA LYS A 74 3.17 -1.98 -16.30
C LYS A 74 2.95 -3.41 -16.85
N VAL A 75 3.70 -4.39 -16.36
CA VAL A 75 3.45 -5.80 -16.69
C VAL A 75 2.21 -6.28 -15.94
N VAL A 76 1.31 -6.95 -16.65
CA VAL A 76 0.06 -7.46 -16.07
C VAL A 76 0.36 -8.55 -15.04
N GLY A 77 -0.26 -8.47 -13.87
CA GLY A 77 -0.07 -9.44 -12.78
C GLY A 77 1.06 -9.11 -11.81
N MET A 78 1.86 -8.07 -12.10
CA MET A 78 2.92 -7.60 -11.20
C MET A 78 2.34 -6.63 -10.17
N MET A 79 2.72 -6.82 -8.91
CA MET A 79 2.32 -5.92 -7.83
C MET A 79 3.27 -4.73 -7.76
N LYS A 80 2.72 -3.53 -7.95
CA LYS A 80 3.47 -2.29 -7.83
C LYS A 80 3.45 -1.80 -6.39
N ASP A 81 4.60 -1.34 -5.91
CA ASP A 81 4.64 -0.56 -4.67
C ASP A 81 4.18 0.89 -4.90
N GLU A 82 3.07 1.28 -4.26
CA GLU A 82 2.51 2.64 -4.38
C GLU A 82 3.31 3.67 -3.57
N ALA A 83 4.08 3.24 -2.56
CA ALA A 83 4.89 4.14 -1.75
C ALA A 83 6.22 4.53 -2.41
N GLY A 84 6.60 3.89 -3.52
CA GLY A 84 7.87 4.15 -4.22
C GLY A 84 9.10 3.78 -3.38
N GLY A 85 8.98 2.71 -2.61
CA GLY A 85 9.95 2.21 -1.64
C GLY A 85 9.87 2.89 -0.28
N LYS A 86 9.10 3.97 -0.12
CA LYS A 86 9.06 4.76 1.11
C LYS A 86 8.31 4.03 2.22
N VAL A 87 8.83 4.10 3.44
CA VAL A 87 8.18 3.47 4.60
C VAL A 87 6.96 4.30 5.00
N VAL A 88 5.83 3.63 5.19
CA VAL A 88 4.61 4.22 5.77
C VAL A 88 4.76 4.18 7.28
N GLU A 89 4.78 5.35 7.94
CA GLU A 89 4.90 5.45 9.39
C GLU A 89 3.56 5.20 10.09
N GLU A 90 2.49 5.74 9.51
CA GLU A 90 1.18 5.74 10.15
C GLU A 90 0.08 5.52 9.12
N PHE A 91 -0.83 4.60 9.44
CA PHE A 91 -2.02 4.29 8.65
C PHE A 91 -3.26 4.44 9.53
N VAL A 92 -4.31 5.07 9.00
CA VAL A 92 -5.64 5.11 9.63
C VAL A 92 -6.68 4.78 8.58
N GLY A 93 -7.31 3.61 8.72
CA GLY A 93 -8.42 3.17 7.89
C GLY A 93 -9.73 3.22 8.69
N LEU A 94 -10.70 4.01 8.21
CA LEU A 94 -12.03 4.08 8.81
C LEU A 94 -13.01 3.17 8.06
N ARG A 95 -12.99 3.24 6.73
CA ARG A 95 -13.88 2.44 5.86
C ARG A 95 -13.22 2.21 4.50
N ALA A 96 -13.76 1.26 3.73
CA ALA A 96 -13.47 1.15 2.29
C ALA A 96 -13.53 2.53 1.60
N LYS A 97 -12.45 2.88 0.89
CA LYS A 97 -12.26 4.19 0.22
C LYS A 97 -12.26 5.42 1.14
N LEU A 98 -12.11 5.22 2.45
CA LEU A 98 -11.95 6.25 3.47
C LEU A 98 -10.78 5.90 4.39
N TYR A 99 -9.59 6.33 3.99
CA TYR A 99 -8.36 6.04 4.71
C TYR A 99 -7.34 7.14 4.46
N ARG A 100 -6.33 7.19 5.32
CA ARG A 100 -5.17 8.03 5.11
C ARG A 100 -3.92 7.29 5.56
N TYR A 101 -2.79 7.71 5.04
CA TYR A 101 -1.49 7.25 5.51
C TYR A 101 -0.42 8.32 5.34
N LYS A 102 0.62 8.22 6.16
CA LYS A 102 1.75 9.13 6.17
C LYS A 102 3.04 8.35 5.92
N MET A 103 3.83 8.82 4.97
CA MET A 103 5.16 8.30 4.67
C MET A 103 6.24 9.03 5.48
N PHE A 104 7.36 8.36 5.74
CA PHE A 104 8.48 8.90 6.52
C PHE A 104 9.07 10.20 5.95
N GLU A 105 9.03 10.40 4.63
CA GLU A 105 9.44 11.66 3.98
C GLU A 105 8.43 12.81 4.15
N GLY A 106 7.47 12.69 5.08
CA GLY A 106 6.47 13.73 5.36
C GLY A 106 5.36 13.85 4.33
N LYS A 107 5.34 12.99 3.30
CA LYS A 107 4.26 12.95 2.32
C LYS A 107 3.04 12.23 2.92
N GLU A 108 1.95 12.96 3.05
CA GLU A 108 0.65 12.39 3.43
C GLU A 108 -0.22 12.10 2.20
N GLU A 109 -0.98 11.01 2.26
CA GLU A 109 -2.03 10.73 1.30
C GLU A 109 -3.36 10.48 2.01
N LYS A 110 -4.40 11.15 1.52
CA LYS A 110 -5.77 11.10 2.06
C LYS A 110 -6.73 10.63 0.97
N LYS A 111 -7.53 9.62 1.29
CA LYS A 111 -8.58 9.10 0.43
C LYS A 111 -9.92 9.26 1.14
N CYS A 112 -10.80 10.09 0.57
CA CYS A 112 -12.23 10.12 0.91
C CYS A 112 -13.03 10.04 -0.38
N LYS A 113 -13.59 8.88 -0.70
CA LYS A 113 -14.49 8.78 -1.86
C LYS A 113 -15.74 9.65 -1.64
N GLY A 114 -16.11 10.39 -2.68
CA GLY A 114 -17.28 11.28 -2.66
C GLY A 114 -16.98 12.72 -2.26
N ILE A 115 -15.79 13.01 -1.73
CA ILE A 115 -15.38 14.37 -1.35
C ILE A 115 -14.36 14.89 -2.37
N LYS A 116 -14.48 16.17 -2.74
CA LYS A 116 -13.52 16.84 -3.63
C LYS A 116 -12.13 16.88 -2.99
N LYS A 117 -11.08 16.53 -3.75
CA LYS A 117 -9.68 16.55 -3.29
C LYS A 117 -9.27 17.89 -2.65
N ALA A 118 -9.74 19.01 -3.20
CA ALA A 118 -9.45 20.34 -2.64
C ALA A 118 -10.00 20.52 -1.22
N VAL A 119 -11.19 19.98 -0.95
CA VAL A 119 -11.82 20.00 0.38
C VAL A 119 -11.06 19.08 1.33
N ILE A 120 -10.68 17.88 0.88
CA ILE A 120 -9.90 16.94 1.68
C ILE A 120 -8.57 17.58 2.13
N LYS A 121 -7.88 18.26 1.21
CA LYS A 121 -6.59 18.91 1.50
C LYS A 121 -6.72 20.10 2.45
N LYS A 122 -7.82 20.86 2.36
CA LYS A 122 -8.00 22.11 3.09
C LYS A 122 -8.69 21.94 4.45
N ASN A 123 -9.63 20.99 4.56
CA ASN A 123 -10.54 20.91 5.69
C ASN A 123 -10.40 19.65 6.54
N ILE A 124 -9.82 18.56 6.00
CA ILE A 124 -9.71 17.30 6.76
C ILE A 124 -8.30 17.17 7.31
N THR A 125 -8.20 17.20 8.63
CA THR A 125 -6.92 17.13 9.33
C THR A 125 -6.55 15.71 9.72
N TYR A 126 -5.33 15.53 10.22
CA TYR A 126 -4.87 14.26 10.77
C TYR A 126 -5.71 13.85 11.98
N GLU A 127 -6.08 14.82 12.81
CA GLU A 127 -6.80 14.62 14.06
C GLU A 127 -8.26 14.21 13.82
N ASP A 128 -8.89 14.66 12.73
CA ASP A 128 -10.22 14.19 12.33
C ASP A 128 -10.27 12.67 12.16
N TYR A 129 -9.31 12.10 11.41
CA TYR A 129 -9.28 10.66 11.18
C TYR A 129 -9.04 9.87 12.46
N LYS A 130 -8.12 10.34 13.33
CA LYS A 130 -7.89 9.70 14.61
C LYS A 130 -9.11 9.79 15.52
N SER A 131 -9.72 10.97 15.62
CA SER A 131 -10.88 11.20 16.46
C SER A 131 -12.05 10.32 16.03
N ALA A 132 -12.30 10.21 14.72
CA ALA A 132 -13.31 9.30 14.17
C ALA A 132 -12.98 7.84 14.50
N TYR A 133 -11.73 7.41 14.31
CA TYR A 133 -11.30 6.04 14.61
C TYR A 133 -11.48 5.69 16.09
N PHE A 134 -11.06 6.57 17.00
CA PHE A 134 -11.24 6.36 18.44
C PHE A 134 -12.72 6.41 18.84
N ALA A 135 -13.52 7.32 18.27
CA ALA A 135 -14.95 7.36 18.55
C ALA A 135 -15.70 6.08 18.13
N GLU A 136 -15.24 5.39 17.08
CA GLU A 136 -15.79 4.09 16.66
C GLU A 136 -15.31 2.92 17.54
N THR A 137 -14.12 3.02 18.15
CA THR A 137 -13.54 1.94 18.98
C THR A 137 -14.17 1.84 20.38
N TRP A 138 -14.87 2.89 20.85
CA TRP A 138 -15.50 2.94 22.18
C TRP A 138 -17.03 2.77 22.14
N LYS A 139 -17.56 2.12 21.11
CA LYS A 139 -18.95 1.65 21.03
C LYS A 139 -19.03 0.14 21.18
#